data_AF-A0A2D6XCC9-F1
#
_entry.id   AF-A0A2D6XCC9-F1
#
_cell.length_a   1.000
_cell.length_b   1.000
_cell.length_c   1.000
_cell.angle_alpha   90.00
_cell.angle_beta   90.00
_cell.angle_gamma   90.00
#
_symmetry.space_group_name_H-M   'P 1'
#
loop_
_entity.id
_entity.type
_entity.pdbx_description
1 polymer ?
#
loop_
_entity_poly.entity_id
_entity_poly.type
_entity_poly.pdbx_seq_one_letter_code
_entity_poly.pdbx_strand_id
1 'polypeptide(L)'
;MKQKNKCLKERKTENPYEIWVSADGTWQWRVLKKWQVDDDKLYARWFCAVKSPMTMGSFELGDVYVKEIKQYALKLSEEEMRLKLNETKMQEV
;
A
#
# COMPACT_ATOMS: atom_id res chain seq x y z
N MET A 1 10.62 21.98 -15.57
CA MET A 1 9.25 22.00 -15.03
C MET A 1 9.20 21.09 -13.80
N LYS A 2 8.52 21.47 -12.71
CA LYS A 2 8.41 20.64 -11.50
C LYS A 2 7.39 19.52 -11.75
N GLN A 3 7.81 18.26 -11.62
CA GLN A 3 6.93 17.11 -11.84
C GLN A 3 5.83 17.06 -10.78
N LYS A 4 4.57 16.87 -11.21
CA LYS A 4 3.40 16.81 -10.31
C LYS A 4 3.29 15.41 -9.68
N ASN A 5 3.19 15.37 -8.36
CA ASN A 5 2.92 14.13 -7.63
C ASN A 5 1.43 13.75 -7.75
N LYS A 6 1.11 12.74 -8.56
CA LYS A 6 -0.26 12.24 -8.76
C LYS A 6 -0.82 11.51 -7.53
N CYS A 7 0.07 11.07 -6.62
CA CYS A 7 -0.26 10.30 -5.43
C CYS A 7 -0.17 11.11 -4.13
N LEU A 8 -0.15 12.44 -4.21
CA LEU A 8 -0.02 13.30 -3.02
C LEU A 8 -1.31 13.44 -2.21
N LYS A 9 -2.47 13.26 -2.83
CA LYS A 9 -3.77 13.33 -2.16
C LYS A 9 -4.04 11.99 -1.47
N GLU A 10 -4.34 12.02 -0.19
CA GLU A 10 -4.69 10.81 0.57
C GLU A 10 -5.96 10.15 0.03
N ARG A 11 -5.96 8.82 -0.01
CA ARG A 11 -7.10 7.98 -0.33
C ARG A 11 -7.51 7.10 0.84
N LYS A 12 -8.72 6.56 0.78
CA LYS A 12 -9.24 5.59 1.76
C LYS A 12 -8.66 4.20 1.54
N THR A 13 -8.68 3.37 2.59
CA THR A 13 -8.18 1.99 2.59
C THR A 13 -8.85 1.10 1.56
N GLU A 14 -10.10 1.37 1.18
CA GLU A 14 -10.86 0.59 0.20
C GLU A 14 -10.60 1.02 -1.25
N ASN A 15 -9.91 2.15 -1.45
CA ASN A 15 -9.54 2.68 -2.76
C ASN A 15 -8.09 3.19 -2.77
N PRO A 16 -7.09 2.33 -2.53
CA PRO A 16 -5.69 2.73 -2.50
C PRO A 16 -5.16 3.07 -3.91
N TYR A 17 -3.98 3.67 -3.98
CA TYR A 17 -3.25 3.83 -5.24
C TYR A 17 -2.59 2.54 -5.70
N GLU A 18 -2.06 1.76 -4.75
CA GLU A 18 -1.32 0.53 -5.01
C GLU A 18 -1.58 -0.45 -3.85
N ILE A 19 -1.51 -1.75 -4.14
CA ILE A 19 -1.44 -2.78 -3.11
C ILE A 19 -0.16 -3.56 -3.33
N TRP A 20 0.59 -3.75 -2.24
CA TRP A 20 1.79 -4.56 -2.20
C TRP A 20 1.57 -5.70 -1.21
N VAL A 21 2.07 -6.88 -1.54
CA VAL A 21 1.95 -8.09 -0.71
C VAL A 21 3.29 -8.77 -0.55
N SER A 22 3.57 -9.31 0.63
CA SER A 22 4.78 -10.13 0.84
C SER A 22 4.68 -11.44 0.04
N ALA A 23 5.82 -12.07 -0.22
CA ALA A 23 5.88 -13.30 -1.01
C ALA A 23 5.05 -14.46 -0.41
N ASP A 24 4.91 -14.50 0.90
CA ASP A 24 4.08 -15.46 1.64
C ASP A 24 2.62 -15.01 1.81
N GLY A 25 2.27 -13.80 1.35
CA GLY A 25 0.93 -13.22 1.44
C GLY A 25 0.50 -12.79 2.84
N THR A 26 1.37 -12.89 3.86
CA THR A 26 1.01 -12.60 5.26
C THR A 26 0.98 -11.10 5.57
N TRP A 27 1.72 -10.31 4.80
CA TRP A 27 1.72 -8.85 4.88
C TRP A 27 1.08 -8.23 3.66
N GLN A 28 0.35 -7.13 3.90
CA GLN A 28 -0.25 -6.32 2.87
C GLN A 28 -0.05 -4.83 3.19
N TRP A 29 0.45 -4.07 2.22
CA TRP A 29 0.52 -2.63 2.27
C TRP A 29 -0.40 -2.03 1.22
N ARG A 30 -1.40 -1.27 1.64
CA ARG A 30 -2.23 -0.45 0.75
C ARG A 30 -1.69 0.97 0.75
N VAL A 31 -1.16 1.43 -0.37
CA VAL A 31 -0.56 2.77 -0.51
C VAL A 31 -1.66 3.81 -0.66
N LEU A 32 -1.82 4.68 0.34
CA LEU A 32 -2.86 5.70 0.39
C LEU A 32 -2.37 7.06 -0.10
N LYS A 33 -1.06 7.32 0.02
CA LYS A 33 -0.39 8.54 -0.44
C LYS A 33 1.11 8.33 -0.56
N LYS A 34 1.75 8.99 -1.52
CA LYS A 34 3.22 9.06 -1.68
C LYS A 34 3.70 10.47 -1.37
N TRP A 35 4.65 10.64 -0.44
CA TRP A 35 5.11 11.98 -0.03
C TRP A 35 5.99 12.65 -1.08
N GLN A 36 6.86 11.88 -1.71
CA GLN A 36 7.77 12.32 -2.77
C GLN A 36 7.30 11.80 -4.14
N VAL A 37 7.68 12.51 -5.21
CA VAL A 37 7.50 12.04 -6.60
C VAL A 37 8.47 10.92 -6.94
N ASP A 38 9.66 11.01 -6.35
CA ASP A 38 10.79 10.13 -6.59
C ASP A 38 10.89 9.14 -5.42
N ASP A 39 10.56 7.89 -5.75
CA ASP A 39 10.50 6.75 -4.84
C ASP A 39 11.89 6.13 -4.57
N ASP A 40 12.96 6.61 -5.21
CA ASP A 40 14.32 6.11 -5.03
C ASP A 40 15.17 6.97 -4.08
N LYS A 41 14.60 8.05 -3.54
CA LYS A 41 15.23 8.82 -2.46
C LYS A 41 15.40 7.97 -1.20
N LEU A 42 16.53 8.14 -0.52
CA LEU A 42 16.90 7.36 0.68
C LEU A 42 15.81 7.30 1.77
N TYR A 43 15.07 8.39 1.95
CA TYR A 43 13.99 8.52 2.93
C TYR A 43 12.62 8.76 2.26
N ALA A 44 12.44 8.24 1.04
CA ALA A 44 11.12 8.22 0.41
C ALA A 44 10.16 7.44 1.31
N ARG A 45 8.97 8.00 1.52
CA ARG A 45 7.94 7.41 2.37
C ARG A 45 6.59 7.38 1.66
N TRP A 46 5.81 6.37 1.97
CA TRP A 46 4.41 6.27 1.62
C TRP A 46 3.58 6.19 2.90
N PHE A 47 2.41 6.83 2.89
CA PHE A 47 1.40 6.61 3.90
C PHE A 47 0.57 5.39 3.49
N CYS A 48 0.53 4.38 4.35
CA CYS A 48 -0.02 3.07 4.05
C CYS A 48 -1.04 2.65 5.10
N ALA A 49 -2.02 1.84 4.66
CA ALA A 49 -2.72 0.94 5.54
C ALA A 49 -2.01 -0.42 5.48
N VAL A 50 -1.47 -0.87 6.60
CA VAL A 50 -0.67 -2.10 6.71
C VAL A 50 -1.45 -3.16 7.46
N LYS A 51 -1.53 -4.36 6.89
CA LYS A 51 -2.09 -5.54 7.53
C LYS A 51 -0.98 -6.57 7.65
N SER A 52 -0.88 -7.18 8.82
CA SER A 52 0.14 -8.18 9.15
C SER A 52 -0.49 -9.29 10.00
N PRO A 53 0.23 -10.37 10.29
CA PRO A 53 -0.23 -11.38 11.25
C PRO A 53 -0.54 -10.79 12.64
N MET A 54 0.16 -9.72 13.02
CA MET A 54 0.02 -9.07 14.32
C MET A 54 -1.22 -8.18 14.41
N THR A 55 -1.76 -7.71 13.29
CA THR A 55 -2.97 -6.87 13.26
C THR A 55 -4.27 -7.68 13.32
N MET A 56 -4.18 -9.01 13.43
CA MET A 56 -5.32 -9.94 13.56
C MET A 56 -6.44 -9.70 12.54
N GLY A 57 -6.08 -9.35 11.31
CA GLY A 57 -7.04 -9.10 10.23
C GLY A 57 -7.33 -7.63 9.95
N SER A 58 -7.01 -6.73 10.88
CA SER A 58 -7.21 -5.28 10.75
C SER A 58 -6.08 -4.58 9.98
N PHE A 59 -6.31 -3.33 9.58
CA PHE A 59 -5.27 -2.46 9.02
C PHE A 59 -4.84 -1.40 10.03
N GLU A 60 -3.54 -1.17 10.14
CA GLU A 60 -2.94 -0.06 10.87
C GLU A 60 -2.44 1.01 9.90
N LEU A 61 -2.73 2.27 10.18
CA LEU A 61 -2.32 3.39 9.33
C LEU A 61 -0.98 3.94 9.77
N GLY A 62 -0.04 4.12 8.84
CA GLY A 62 1.28 4.63 9.17
C GLY A 62 2.14 4.98 7.96
N ASP A 63 3.19 5.75 8.21
CA ASP A 63 4.25 6.01 7.23
C ASP A 63 5.23 4.84 7.18
N VAL A 64 5.53 4.37 5.97
CA VAL A 64 6.47 3.28 5.72
C VAL A 64 7.52 3.74 4.72
N TYR A 65 8.77 3.30 4.90
CA TYR A 65 9.82 3.57 3.93
C TYR A 65 9.60 2.78 2.63
N VAL A 66 9.73 3.47 1.50
CA VAL A 66 9.52 2.85 0.17
C VAL A 66 10.47 1.68 -0.06
N LYS A 67 11.71 1.81 0.41
CA LYS A 67 12.73 0.77 0.32
C LYS A 67 12.30 -0.52 1.02
N GLU A 68 11.63 -0.44 2.16
CA GLU A 68 11.18 -1.61 2.92
C GLU A 68 10.11 -2.38 2.14
N ILE A 69 9.10 -1.67 1.63
CA ILE A 69 8.03 -2.28 0.84
C ILE A 69 8.60 -2.92 -0.43
N LYS A 70 9.45 -2.20 -1.18
CA LYS A 70 10.08 -2.73 -2.41
C LYS A 70 11.01 -3.93 -2.13
N GLN A 71 11.55 -4.05 -0.92
CA GLN A 71 12.45 -5.15 -0.53
C GLN A 71 11.69 -6.43 -0.15
N TYR A 72 10.54 -6.30 0.51
CA TYR A 72 9.82 -7.45 1.08
C TYR A 72 8.51 -7.79 0.38
N ALA A 73 8.04 -6.95 -0.55
CA ALA A 73 6.75 -7.11 -1.17
C ALA A 73 6.79 -6.93 -2.69
N LEU A 74 5.81 -7.54 -3.35
CA LEU A 74 5.53 -7.37 -4.77
C LEU A 74 4.28 -6.52 -4.95
N LYS A 75 4.34 -5.61 -5.93
CA LYS A 75 3.20 -4.80 -6.31
C LYS A 75 2.21 -5.66 -7.10
N LEU A 76 0.95 -5.65 -6.66
CA LEU A 76 -0.14 -6.27 -7.40
C LEU A 76 -0.46 -5.49 -8.67
N SER A 77 -0.79 -6.22 -9.73
CA SER A 77 -1.44 -5.67 -10.92
C SER A 77 -2.82 -5.12 -10.59
N GLU A 78 -3.39 -4.32 -11.50
CA GLU A 78 -4.72 -3.72 -11.30
C GLU A 78 -5.83 -4.77 -11.12
N GLU A 79 -5.74 -5.89 -11.84
CA GLU A 79 -6.69 -7.00 -11.71
C GLU A 79 -6.57 -7.70 -10.35
N GLU A 80 -5.35 -8.01 -9.91
CA GLU A 80 -5.09 -8.59 -8.59
C GLU A 80 -5.54 -7.64 -7.47
N MET A 81 -5.31 -6.33 -7.62
CA MET A 81 -5.81 -5.32 -6.69
C MET A 81 -7.34 -5.38 -6.57
N ARG A 82 -8.04 -5.46 -7.70
CA ARG A 82 -9.51 -5.52 -7.73
C ARG A 82 -10.02 -6.78 -7.04
N LEU A 83 -9.43 -7.94 -7.31
CA LEU A 83 -9.78 -9.20 -6.66
C LEU A 83 -9.56 -9.10 -5.14
N LYS A 84 -8.40 -8.57 -4.71
CA LYS A 84 -8.07 -8.40 -3.29
C LYS A 84 -9.05 -7.50 -2.54
N LEU A 85 -9.49 -6.41 -3.17
CA LEU A 85 -10.46 -5.49 -2.58
C LEU A 85 -11.85 -6.14 -2.45
N ASN A 86 -12.25 -6.97 -3.42
CA ASN A 86 -13.51 -7.70 -3.36
C ASN A 86 -13.49 -8.77 -2.26
N GLU A 87 -12.41 -9.54 -2.15
CA GLU A 87 -12.22 -10.52 -1.06
C GLU A 87 -12.40 -9.87 0.31
N THR A 88 -11.78 -8.70 0.51
CA THR A 88 -11.87 -7.97 1.80
C THR A 88 -13.31 -7.60 2.13
N LYS A 89 -14.08 -7.12 1.14
CA LYS A 89 -15.48 -6.73 1.33
C LYS A 89 -16.39 -7.91 1.67
N MET A 90 -16.11 -9.11 1.14
CA MET A 90 -16.91 -10.30 1.45
C MET A 90 -16.65 -10.83 2.88
N GLN A 91 -15.48 -10.56 3.46
CA GLN A 91 -15.14 -10.99 4.82
C GLN A 91 -15.75 -10.09 5.92
N GLU A 92 -16.31 -8.94 5.54
CA GLU A 92 -16.95 -7.98 6.46
C GLU A 92 -18.49 -8.14 6.52
N VAL A 93 -19.06 -9.15 5.85
CA VAL A 93 -20.51 -9.45 5.78
C VAL A 93 -20.88 -10.65 6.65
#